data_AF-A0A7X8XR39-F1
#
_entry.id   AF-A0A7X8XR39-F1
#
_cell.length_a   1.000
_cell.length_b   1.000
_cell.length_c   1.000
_cell.angle_alpha   90.00
_cell.angle_beta   90.00
_cell.angle_gamma   90.00
#
_symmetry.space_group_name_H-M   'P 1'
#
loop_
_entity.id
_entity.type
_entity.pdbx_description
1 polymer ?
#
loop_
_entity_poly.entity_id
_entity_poly.type
_entity_poly.pdbx_seq_one_letter_code
_entity_poly.pdbx_strand_id
1 'polypeptide(L)' 'MAVPKKRTSASKTRQRRSHDALSVMPASVCKKCGEKKRPHHICAACGTK' A
#
# COMPACT_ATOMS: atom_id res chain seq x y z
N MET A 1 14.65 -23.10 -24.12
CA MET A 1 14.26 -22.05 -23.16
C MET A 1 13.23 -21.14 -23.81
N ALA A 2 12.17 -20.75 -23.09
CA ALA A 2 11.17 -19.83 -23.65
C ALA A 2 11.71 -18.40 -23.60
N VAL A 3 11.87 -17.78 -24.77
CA VAL A 3 12.33 -16.39 -24.91
C VAL A 3 11.21 -15.53 -25.49
N PRO A 4 11.06 -14.27 -25.04
CA PRO A 4 10.09 -13.36 -25.62
C PRO A 4 10.44 -13.06 -27.09
N LYS A 5 9.49 -13.29 -27.99
CA LYS A 5 9.70 -13.09 -29.45
C LYS A 5 9.81 -11.62 -29.84
N LYS A 6 9.18 -10.71 -29.10
CA LYS A 6 9.13 -9.26 -29.36
C LYS A 6 9.11 -8.47 -28.06
N ARG A 7 9.56 -7.21 -28.12
CA ARG A 7 9.37 -6.24 -27.03
C ARG A 7 7.88 -5.94 -26.84
N THR A 8 7.42 -5.92 -25.60
CA THR A 8 6.05 -5.50 -25.27
C THR A 8 5.87 -4.00 -25.52
N SER A 9 4.78 -3.61 -26.19
CA SER A 9 4.47 -2.20 -26.44
C SER A 9 4.23 -1.44 -25.13
N ALA A 10 4.39 -0.10 -25.17
CA ALA A 10 4.13 0.76 -24.02
C ALA A 10 2.68 0.62 -23.52
N SER A 11 1.71 0.54 -24.44
CA SER A 11 0.29 0.34 -24.10
C SER A 11 0.05 -0.99 -23.37
N LYS A 12 0.55 -2.12 -23.90
CA LYS A 12 0.42 -3.44 -23.25
C LYS A 12 1.10 -3.48 -21.88
N THR A 13 2.24 -2.78 -21.73
CA THR A 13 2.94 -2.69 -20.46
C THR A 13 2.12 -1.91 -19.42
N ARG A 14 1.52 -0.77 -19.81
CA ARG A 14 0.67 0.03 -18.91
C ARG A 14 -0.62 -0.69 -18.55
N GLN A 15 -1.27 -1.36 -19.50
CA GLN A 15 -2.45 -2.19 -19.24
C GLN A 15 -2.14 -3.32 -18.27
N ARG A 16 -1.02 -4.01 -18.41
CA ARG A 16 -0.61 -5.05 -17.46
C ARG A 16 -0.42 -4.52 -16.04
N ARG A 17 0.06 -3.28 -15.90
CA ARG A 17 0.30 -2.60 -14.60
C ARG A 17 -0.93 -1.86 -14.06
N SER A 18 -2.12 -2.04 -14.64
CA SER A 18 -3.32 -1.31 -14.22
C SER A 18 -3.74 -1.59 -12.77
N HIS A 19 -3.37 -2.75 -12.24
CA HIS A 19 -3.72 -3.20 -10.90
C HIS A 19 -2.55 -3.11 -9.90
N ASP A 20 -1.41 -2.56 -10.32
CA ASP A 20 -0.21 -2.45 -9.47
C ASP A 20 -0.28 -1.26 -8.49
N ALA A 21 -1.44 -0.61 -8.38
CA ALA A 21 -1.63 0.54 -7.49
C ALA A 21 -1.59 0.12 -6.02
N LEU A 22 -0.80 0.84 -5.22
CA LEU A 22 -0.76 0.65 -3.76
C LEU A 22 -2.01 1.26 -3.11
N SER A 23 -2.62 0.52 -2.18
CA SER A 23 -3.70 1.06 -1.34
C SER A 23 -3.14 1.81 -0.14
N VAL A 24 -3.84 2.86 0.26
CA VAL A 24 -3.49 3.63 1.47
C VAL A 24 -3.83 2.79 2.69
N MET A 25 -2.89 2.71 3.64
CA MET A 25 -3.16 2.06 4.92
C MET A 25 -4.18 2.87 5.74
N PRO A 26 -5.21 2.22 6.31
CA PRO A 26 -6.14 2.92 7.19
C PRO A 26 -5.40 3.45 8.41
N ALA A 27 -5.61 4.73 8.72
CA ALA A 27 -5.08 5.39 9.91
C ALA A 27 -6.25 5.76 10.83
N SER A 28 -6.15 5.36 12.09
CA SER A 28 -7.08 5.74 13.16
C SER A 28 -6.42 6.73 14.10
N VAL A 29 -7.16 7.67 14.67
CA VAL A 29 -6.63 8.64 15.63
C VAL A 29 -6.62 8.01 17.02
N CYS A 30 -5.49 8.13 17.73
CA CYS A 30 -5.40 7.74 19.13
C CYS A 30 -6.13 8.76 20.03
N LYS A 31 -7.07 8.31 20.86
CA LYS A 31 -7.86 9.20 21.74
C LYS A 31 -7.04 9.89 22.83
N LYS A 32 -5.86 9.36 23.17
CA LYS A 32 -5.02 9.88 24.27
C LYS A 32 -3.99 10.91 23.81
N CYS A 33 -3.35 10.69 22.67
CA CYS A 33 -2.27 11.56 22.17
C CYS A 33 -2.58 12.25 20.84
N GLY A 34 -3.70 11.95 20.18
CA GLY A 34 -4.07 12.55 18.90
C GLY A 34 -3.27 12.05 17.69
N GLU A 35 -2.29 11.17 17.87
CA GLU A 35 -1.49 10.64 16.77
C GLU A 35 -2.23 9.60 15.92
N LYS A 36 -1.83 9.52 14.65
CA LYS A 36 -2.32 8.51 13.70
C LYS A 36 -1.68 7.16 14.01
N LYS A 37 -2.49 6.19 14.40
CA LYS A 37 -2.10 4.80 14.65
C LYS A 37 -2.79 3.84 13.70
N ARG A 38 -2.19 2.67 13.49
CA ARG A 38 -2.86 1.57 12.79
C ARG A 38 -4.08 1.11 13.63
N PRO A 39 -5.24 0.88 13.01
CA PRO A 39 -6.40 0.33 13.70
C PRO A 39 -6.07 -0.99 14.40
N HIS A 40 -6.66 -1.24 15.56
CA HIS A 40 -6.46 -2.46 16.38
C HIS A 40 -5.03 -2.69 16.91
N HIS A 41 -4.11 -1.73 16.75
CA HIS A 41 -2.79 -1.76 17.38
C HIS A 41 -2.71 -0.82 18.59
N ILE A 42 -1.78 -1.13 19.51
CA ILE A 42 -1.40 -0.24 20.59
C ILE A 42 -0.67 0.97 19.97
N CYS A 43 -0.96 2.17 20.48
CA CYS A 43 -0.30 3.38 20.02
C CYS A 43 1.19 3.35 20.41
N ALA A 44 2.09 3.56 19.45
CA ALA A 44 3.53 3.55 19.68
C ALA A 44 4.01 4.72 20.58
N ALA A 45 3.31 5.86 20.57
CA ALA A 45 3.69 7.02 21.37
C ALA A 45 3.21 6.97 22.82
N CYS A 46 2.01 6.44 23.09
CA CYS A 46 1.44 6.44 24.46
C CYS A 46 1.30 5.04 25.08
N GLY A 47 1.73 3.97 24.40
CA GLY A 47 1.83 2.61 24.95
C GLY A 47 0.51 1.96 25.38
N THR A 48 -0.62 2.64 25.17
CA THR A 48 -1.95 2.19 25.61
C THR A 48 -2.97 2.32 24.49
N LYS A 49 -4.07 1.58 24.59
CA LYS A 49 -5.16 1.60 23.60
C LYS A 49 -5.82 2.97 23.50
#